data_AF-A0A2G9RQ55-F1
#
_entry.id   AF-A0A2G9RQ55-F1
#
_cell.length_a   1.000
_cell.length_b   1.000
_cell.length_c   1.000
_cell.angle_alpha   90.00
_cell.angle_beta   90.00
_cell.angle_gamma   90.00
#
_symmetry.space_group_name_H-M   'P 1'
#
loop_
_entity.id
_entity.type
_entity.pdbx_description
1 polymer ?
#
loop_
_entity_poly.entity_id
_entity_poly.type
_entity_poly.pdbx_seq_one_letter_code
_entity_poly.pdbx_strand_id
1 'polypeptide(L)'
;MVKMDGLKLVQSKAILNYIAGKYNIYGKDLKERLFIDMYTEGIADLMGLIISLFFMAEAEQQKQRDLVKQKALNRYFPVYEKV
;
A
#
# COMPACT_ATOMS: atom_id res chain seq x y z
N MET A 1 -4.05 -6.32 -17.03
CA MET A 1 -2.94 -5.80 -17.87
C MET A 1 -3.34 -4.45 -18.41
N VAL A 2 -2.46 -3.46 -18.31
CA VAL A 2 -2.64 -2.09 -18.84
C VAL A 2 -1.68 -1.88 -19.99
N LYS A 3 -2.14 -1.27 -21.09
CA LYS A 3 -1.29 -0.88 -22.23
C LYS A 3 -1.22 0.64 -22.31
N MET A 4 -0.04 1.22 -22.24
CA MET A 4 0.16 2.67 -22.23
C MET A 4 1.57 3.02 -22.72
N ASP A 5 1.73 4.08 -23.52
CA ASP A 5 3.02 4.55 -24.05
C ASP A 5 3.87 3.45 -24.72
N GLY A 6 3.21 2.51 -25.41
CA GLY A 6 3.87 1.35 -26.04
C GLY A 6 4.26 0.23 -25.06
N LEU A 7 4.07 0.40 -23.75
CA LEU A 7 4.37 -0.58 -22.71
C LEU A 7 3.17 -1.49 -22.43
N LYS A 8 3.45 -2.73 -22.01
CA LYS A 8 2.47 -3.68 -21.46
C LYS A 8 2.78 -3.89 -19.97
N LEU A 9 1.94 -3.34 -19.10
CA LEU A 9 2.14 -3.29 -17.66
C LEU A 9 1.18 -4.25 -16.94
N VAL A 10 1.66 -4.92 -15.89
CA VAL A 10 0.88 -5.97 -15.19
C VAL A 10 0.74 -5.77 -13.69
N GLN A 11 1.68 -5.06 -13.04
CA GLN A 11 1.69 -4.87 -11.60
C GLN A 11 1.05 -3.50 -11.27
N SER A 12 0.00 -3.51 -10.44
CA SER A 12 -0.85 -2.34 -10.16
C SER A 12 -0.09 -1.14 -9.61
N LYS A 13 0.79 -1.34 -8.63
CA LYS A 13 1.63 -0.27 -8.06
C LYS A 13 2.59 0.33 -9.08
N ALA A 14 3.25 -0.49 -9.90
CA ALA A 14 4.15 -0.03 -10.95
C ALA A 14 3.39 0.83 -11.99
N ILE A 15 2.16 0.44 -12.33
CA ILE A 15 1.28 1.23 -13.20
C ILE A 15 0.96 2.59 -12.56
N LEU A 16 0.54 2.59 -11.29
CA LEU A 16 0.22 3.82 -10.56
C LEU A 16 1.43 4.75 -10.42
N ASN A 17 2.60 4.21 -10.07
CA ASN A 17 3.85 4.99 -9.97
C ASN A 17 4.28 5.56 -11.32
N TYR A 18 4.12 4.81 -12.40
CA TYR A 18 4.41 5.30 -13.75
C TYR A 18 3.49 6.47 -14.14
N ILE A 19 2.19 6.35 -13.89
CA ILE A 19 1.22 7.44 -14.09
C ILE A 19 1.59 8.64 -13.22
N ALA A 20 1.91 8.40 -11.94
CA ALA A 20 2.26 9.47 -11.02
C ALA A 20 3.52 10.23 -11.46
N GLY A 21 4.56 9.52 -11.93
CA GLY A 21 5.75 10.13 -12.51
C GLY A 21 5.46 10.90 -13.79
N LYS A 22 4.68 10.33 -14.69
CA LYS A 22 4.30 10.95 -15.98
C LYS A 22 3.59 12.29 -15.81
N TYR A 23 2.74 12.41 -14.79
CA TYR A 23 1.98 13.64 -14.51
C TYR A 23 2.58 14.50 -13.40
N ASN A 24 3.85 14.26 -13.01
CA ASN A 24 4.58 15.03 -11.99
C ASN A 24 3.89 15.08 -10.61
N ILE A 25 3.16 14.01 -10.24
CA ILE A 25 2.49 13.87 -8.94
C ILE A 25 3.18 12.85 -8.02
N TYR A 26 4.39 12.39 -8.38
CA TYR A 26 5.19 11.43 -7.60
C TYR A 26 6.30 12.08 -6.77
N GLY A 27 6.00 13.24 -6.18
CA GLY A 27 6.92 14.04 -5.37
C GLY A 27 7.95 14.80 -6.20
N LYS A 28 8.21 16.06 -5.83
CA LYS A 28 9.15 16.94 -6.55
C LYS A 28 10.61 16.74 -6.12
N ASP A 29 10.80 16.18 -4.93
CA ASP A 29 12.12 15.91 -4.34
C ASP A 29 12.14 14.53 -3.67
N LEU A 30 13.33 14.13 -3.21
CA LEU A 30 13.55 12.83 -2.58
C LEU A 30 12.69 12.65 -1.31
N LYS A 31 12.46 13.72 -0.56
CA LYS A 31 11.72 13.66 0.71
C LYS A 31 10.23 13.45 0.45
N GLU A 32 9.64 14.19 -0.48
CA GLU A 32 8.24 13.99 -0.88
C GLU A 32 8.00 12.61 -1.47
N ARG A 33 8.90 12.14 -2.33
CA ARG A 33 8.81 10.79 -2.92
C ARG A 33 8.92 9.70 -1.86
N LEU A 34 9.87 9.86 -0.92
CA LEU A 34 10.01 8.95 0.22
C LEU A 34 8.71 8.85 1.02
N PHE A 35 8.03 9.96 1.28
CA PHE A 35 6.75 9.94 1.96
C PHE A 35 5.71 9.16 1.14
N ILE A 36 5.52 9.48 -0.14
CA ILE A 36 4.56 8.77 -1.01
C ILE A 36 4.84 7.26 -1.00
N ASP A 37 6.09 6.86 -1.13
CA ASP A 37 6.48 5.45 -1.13
C ASP A 37 6.22 4.78 0.22
N MET A 38 6.57 5.43 1.33
CA MET A 38 6.32 4.94 2.68
C MET A 38 4.82 4.76 2.97
N TYR A 39 3.99 5.73 2.58
CA TYR A 39 2.54 5.64 2.74
C TYR A 39 1.97 4.50 1.89
N THR A 40 2.35 4.42 0.62
CA THR A 40 1.81 3.40 -0.31
C THR A 40 2.27 1.98 0.04
N GLU A 41 3.55 1.77 0.39
CA GLU A 41 4.04 0.46 0.85
C GLU A 41 3.43 0.08 2.21
N GLY A 42 3.35 1.02 3.15
CA GLY A 42 2.81 0.72 4.48
C GLY A 42 1.34 0.29 4.44
N ILE A 43 0.53 0.93 3.59
CA ILE A 43 -0.85 0.50 3.36
C ILE A 43 -0.90 -0.85 2.64
N ALA A 44 0.00 -1.12 1.68
CA ALA A 44 0.06 -2.40 0.98
C ALA A 44 0.38 -3.57 1.93
N ASP A 45 1.31 -3.39 2.86
CA ASP A 45 1.62 -4.37 3.91
C ASP A 45 0.38 -4.70 4.76
N LEU A 46 -0.36 -3.66 5.20
CA LEU A 46 -1.57 -3.84 6.00
C LEU A 46 -2.68 -4.52 5.19
N MET A 47 -2.86 -4.13 3.93
CA MET A 47 -3.79 -4.77 3.01
C MET A 47 -3.45 -6.24 2.76
N GLY A 48 -2.17 -6.62 2.70
CA GLY A 48 -1.76 -8.02 2.60
C GLY A 48 -2.27 -8.86 3.77
N LEU A 49 -2.21 -8.33 4.99
CA LEU A 49 -2.76 -9.00 6.18
C LEU A 49 -4.29 -9.10 6.13
N ILE A 50 -4.97 -8.05 5.65
CA ILE A 50 -6.43 -8.06 5.49
C ILE A 50 -6.86 -9.07 4.43
N ILE A 51 -6.16 -9.11 3.29
CA ILE A 51 -6.45 -10.07 2.21
C ILE A 51 -6.33 -11.50 2.72
N SER A 52 -5.35 -11.78 3.58
CA SER A 52 -5.16 -13.11 4.16
C SER A 52 -6.39 -13.62 4.93
N LEU A 53 -7.20 -12.73 5.53
CA LEU A 53 -8.43 -13.10 6.24
C LEU A 53 -9.45 -13.82 5.35
N PHE A 54 -9.53 -13.47 4.07
CA PHE A 54 -10.50 -14.05 3.14
C PHE A 54 -10.14 -15.49 2.73
N PHE A 55 -8.92 -15.95 3.03
CA PHE A 55 -8.44 -17.28 2.69
C PHE A 55 -8.25 -18.19 3.91
N MET A 56 -8.61 -17.72 5.12
CA MET A 56 -8.45 -18.47 6.36
C MET A 56 -9.76 -19.05 6.88
N ALA A 57 -9.64 -20.19 7.58
CA ALA A 57 -10.74 -20.78 8.33
C ALA A 57 -11.19 -19.84 9.46
N GLU A 58 -12.49 -19.87 9.80
CA GLU A 58 -13.08 -18.96 10.80
C GLU A 58 -12.35 -18.98 12.15
N ALA A 59 -11.92 -20.17 12.59
CA ALA A 59 -11.17 -20.35 13.84
C ALA A 59 -9.85 -19.56 13.90
N GLU A 60 -9.22 -19.29 12.75
CA GLU A 60 -7.95 -18.57 12.65
C GLU A 60 -8.13 -17.08 12.34
N GLN A 61 -9.31 -16.67 11.84
CA GLN A 61 -9.58 -15.29 11.47
C GLN A 61 -9.50 -14.34 12.66
N GLN A 62 -9.93 -14.75 13.84
CA GLN A 62 -9.92 -13.86 15.01
C GLN A 62 -8.50 -13.40 15.36
N LYS A 63 -7.53 -14.32 15.40
CA LYS A 63 -6.12 -14.01 15.65
C LYS A 63 -5.54 -13.07 14.61
N GLN A 64 -5.91 -13.25 13.33
CA GLN A 64 -5.48 -12.32 12.28
C GLN A 64 -6.15 -10.94 12.38
N ARG A 65 -7.45 -10.87 12.73
CA ARG A 65 -8.13 -9.59 12.95
C ARG A 65 -7.45 -8.81 14.06
N ASP A 66 -7.02 -9.48 15.13
CA ASP A 66 -6.31 -8.86 16.24
C ASP A 66 -4.92 -8.38 15.80
N LEU A 67 -4.19 -9.16 14.99
CA LEU A 67 -2.91 -8.75 14.42
C LEU A 67 -3.06 -7.53 13.48
N VAL A 68 -4.08 -7.52 12.60
CA VAL A 68 -4.39 -6.40 11.70
C VAL A 68 -4.65 -5.14 12.52
N LYS A 69 -5.52 -5.22 13.54
CA LYS A 69 -5.81 -4.08 14.44
C LYS A 69 -4.55 -3.59 15.14
N GLN A 70 -3.75 -4.50 15.70
CA GLN A 70 -2.51 -4.15 16.38
C GLN A 70 -1.54 -3.43 15.44
N LYS A 71 -1.31 -3.94 14.22
CA LYS A 71 -0.41 -3.28 13.27
C LYS A 71 -0.95 -1.94 12.79
N ALA A 72 -2.25 -1.86 12.50
CA ALA A 72 -2.88 -0.61 12.08
C ALA A 72 -2.68 0.48 13.13
N LEU A 73 -3.07 0.21 14.38
CA LEU A 73 -3.08 1.19 15.47
C LEU A 73 -1.70 1.55 16.01
N ASN A 74 -0.73 0.62 15.99
CA ASN A 74 0.56 0.83 16.64
C ASN A 74 1.71 1.13 15.67
N ARG A 75 1.58 0.77 14.38
CA ARG A 75 2.66 0.93 13.39
C ARG A 75 2.32 1.93 12.31
N TYR A 76 1.14 1.80 11.69
CA TYR A 76 0.82 2.55 10.47
C TYR A 76 0.08 3.86 10.78
N PHE A 77 -1.08 3.81 11.44
CA PHE A 77 -1.92 5.00 11.68
C PHE A 77 -1.22 6.11 12.48
N PRO A 78 -0.40 5.82 13.52
CA PRO A 78 0.31 6.88 14.24
C PRO A 78 1.28 7.69 13.38
N VAL A 79 1.75 7.14 12.26
CA VAL A 79 2.59 7.88 11.30
C VAL A 79 1.73 8.74 10.38
N TYR A 80 0.51 8.30 10.09
CA TYR A 80 -0.39 8.91 9.12
C TYR A 80 -1.27 10.02 9.72
N GLU A 81 -1.54 9.95 11.02
CA GLU A 81 -2.41 10.89 11.73
C GLU A 81 -1.62 12.05 12.37
N LYS A 82 -0.29 12.01 12.34
CA LYS A 82 0.60 13.05 12.92
C LYS A 82 1.02 14.13 11.92
N VAL A 83 0.26 14.30 10.84
CA VAL A 83 0.51 15.31 9.81
C VAL A 83 -0.17 16.62 10.16
#